data_AF-A0A1F4NRI1-F1
#
_entry.id   AF-A0A1F4NRI1-F1
#
_cell.length_a   1.000
_cell.length_b   1.000
_cell.length_c   1.000
_cell.angle_alpha   90.00
_cell.angle_beta   90.00
_cell.angle_gamma   90.00
#
_symmetry.space_group_name_H-M   'P 1'
#
loop_
_entity.id
_entity.type
_entity.pdbx_description
1 polymer ?
#
loop_
_entity_poly.entity_id
_entity_poly.type
_entity_poly.pdbx_seq_one_letter_code
_entity_poly.pdbx_strand_id
1 'polypeptide(L)'
;MELTTFGLIAWLLGGWMFLYGLPAVFASGWFRREIVATTKERPGLAGLQLFSILLLLFGLWILSVEYRVDTNAGWAVLIPIVGYLSVLKGMLLMWAPKWVEDMAKRFYKTDSGVMLIGVLATALGILFWWLAFSVY
;
A
#
# COMPACT_ATOMS: atom_id res chain seq x y z
N MET A 1 10.51 -13.09 -23.42
CA MET A 1 9.94 -11.90 -22.76
C MET A 1 10.28 -12.03 -21.28
N GLU A 2 11.36 -11.38 -20.83
CA GLU A 2 11.73 -11.44 -19.42
C GLU A 2 11.10 -10.25 -18.71
N LEU A 3 10.14 -10.54 -17.81
CA LEU A 3 9.70 -9.55 -16.84
C LEU A 3 10.90 -9.22 -15.97
N THR A 4 11.40 -7.99 -16.05
CA THR A 4 12.35 -7.52 -15.04
C THR A 4 11.67 -7.62 -13.68
N THR A 5 12.41 -8.04 -12.65
CA THR A 5 11.88 -8.14 -11.27
C THR A 5 11.22 -6.83 -10.82
N PHE A 6 11.72 -5.72 -11.36
CA PHE A 6 11.18 -4.37 -11.21
C PHE A 6 9.77 -4.21 -11.79
N GLY A 7 9.56 -4.58 -13.06
CA GLY A 7 8.24 -4.50 -13.69
C GLY A 7 7.20 -5.34 -12.96
N LEU A 8 7.61 -6.51 -12.42
CA LEU A 8 6.73 -7.38 -11.63
C LEU A 8 6.30 -6.72 -10.31
N ILE A 9 7.22 -6.08 -9.60
CA ILE A 9 6.93 -5.36 -8.34
C ILE A 9 6.00 -4.18 -8.58
N ALA A 10 6.28 -3.35 -9.60
CA ALA A 10 5.44 -2.22 -9.96
C ALA A 10 4.02 -2.70 -10.37
N TRP A 11 3.93 -3.82 -11.09
CA TRP A 11 2.63 -4.39 -11.48
C TRP A 11 1.81 -4.91 -10.29
N LEU A 12 2.46 -5.60 -9.34
CA LEU A 12 1.82 -6.05 -8.10
C LEU A 12 1.38 -4.88 -7.20
N LEU A 13 2.23 -3.86 -7.05
CA LEU A 13 1.90 -2.63 -6.32
C LEU A 13 0.70 -1.93 -6.95
N GLY A 14 0.72 -1.77 -8.28
CA GLY A 14 -0.37 -1.18 -9.03
C GLY A 14 -1.70 -1.89 -8.80
N GLY A 15 -1.69 -3.22 -8.92
CA GLY A 15 -2.87 -4.05 -8.68
C GLY A 15 -3.38 -3.98 -7.25
N TRP A 16 -2.48 -4.03 -6.27
CA TRP A 16 -2.86 -3.89 -4.85
C TRP A 16 -3.52 -2.54 -4.55
N MET A 17 -2.91 -1.44 -5.01
CA MET A 17 -3.44 -0.09 -4.78
C MET A 17 -4.76 0.13 -5.52
N PHE A 18 -4.91 -0.43 -6.71
CA PHE A 18 -6.16 -0.40 -7.47
C PHE A 18 -7.27 -1.17 -6.76
N LEU A 19 -7.01 -2.41 -6.32
CA LEU A 19 -7.96 -3.24 -5.58
C LEU A 19 -8.37 -2.63 -4.24
N TYR A 20 -7.46 -1.92 -3.57
CA TYR A 20 -7.77 -1.22 -2.33
C TYR A 20 -8.53 0.09 -2.58
N GLY A 21 -8.17 0.82 -3.65
CA GLY A 21 -8.76 2.11 -3.99
C GLY A 21 -10.19 2.00 -4.52
N LEU A 22 -10.50 1.00 -5.35
CA LEU A 22 -11.80 0.86 -6.00
C LEU A 22 -12.97 0.74 -5.00
N PRO A 23 -12.92 -0.16 -4.01
CA PRO A 23 -13.96 -0.26 -2.98
C PRO A 23 -14.03 1.01 -2.11
N ALA A 24 -12.89 1.67 -1.86
CA ALA A 24 -12.86 2.93 -1.12
C ALA A 24 -13.54 4.07 -1.88
N VAL A 25 -13.51 4.08 -3.21
CA VAL A 25 -14.19 5.07 -4.06
C VAL A 25 -15.68 4.78 -4.18
N PHE A 26 -16.04 3.56 -4.59
CA PHE A 26 -17.43 3.23 -4.96
C PHE A 26 -18.28 2.76 -3.78
N ALA A 27 -17.65 2.30 -2.69
CA ALA A 27 -18.33 1.77 -1.50
C ALA A 27 -17.71 2.34 -0.22
N SER A 28 -17.36 3.63 -0.22
CA SER A 28 -16.64 4.32 0.87
C SER A 28 -17.24 4.10 2.27
N GLY A 29 -18.57 4.13 2.41
CA GLY A 29 -19.25 3.89 3.69
C GLY A 29 -19.26 2.42 4.15
N TRP A 30 -19.23 1.46 3.24
CA TRP A 30 -19.02 0.04 3.58
C TRP A 30 -17.55 -0.20 3.95
N PHE A 31 -16.64 0.29 3.12
CA PHE A 31 -15.20 0.17 3.31
C PHE A 31 -14.73 0.75 4.64
N ARG A 32 -15.23 1.93 5.00
CA ARG A 32 -14.97 2.57 6.29
C ARG A 32 -15.42 1.70 7.47
N ARG A 33 -16.62 1.12 7.39
CA ARG A 33 -17.15 0.25 8.45
C ARG A 33 -16.30 -1.00 8.59
N GLU A 34 -15.92 -1.61 7.47
CA GLU A 34 -15.08 -2.80 7.45
C GLU A 34 -13.70 -2.52 8.07
N ILE A 35 -13.02 -1.45 7.64
CA ILE A 35 -11.71 -1.06 8.20
C ILE A 35 -11.78 -0.84 9.71
N VAL A 36 -12.81 -0.13 10.19
CA VAL A 36 -12.99 0.16 11.62
C VAL A 36 -13.36 -1.11 12.40
N ALA A 37 -14.12 -2.03 11.81
CA ALA A 37 -14.43 -3.32 12.42
C ALA A 37 -13.17 -4.18 12.56
N THR A 38 -12.36 -4.29 11.50
CA THR A 38 -11.09 -5.02 11.51
C THR A 38 -10.09 -4.44 12.51
N THR A 39 -10.12 -3.13 12.79
CA THR A 39 -9.23 -2.53 13.80
C THR A 39 -9.67 -2.74 15.25
N LYS A 40 -10.97 -3.00 15.50
CA LYS A 40 -11.51 -3.11 16.87
C LYS A 40 -11.57 -4.52 17.42
N GLU A 41 -11.66 -5.53 16.56
CA GLU A 41 -11.82 -6.91 17.01
C GLU A 41 -10.47 -7.58 17.35
N ARG A 42 -10.42 -8.37 18.44
CA ARG A 42 -9.24 -9.18 18.81
C ARG A 42 -8.72 -10.09 17.67
N PRO A 43 -9.56 -10.78 16.86
CA PRO A 43 -9.10 -11.47 15.66
C PRO A 43 -8.58 -10.51 14.57
N GLY A 44 -9.11 -9.29 14.50
CA GLY A 44 -8.65 -8.23 13.61
C GLY A 44 -7.24 -7.72 13.95
N LEU A 45 -6.85 -7.70 15.23
CA LEU A 45 -5.48 -7.41 15.67
C LEU A 45 -4.47 -8.48 15.20
N ALA A 46 -4.83 -9.76 15.24
CA ALA A 46 -4.00 -10.84 14.72
C ALA A 46 -3.87 -10.76 13.18
N GLY A 47 -4.96 -10.43 12.48
CA GLY A 47 -4.95 -10.15 11.04
C GLY A 47 -4.09 -8.93 10.68
N LEU A 48 -4.16 -7.85 11.48
CA LEU A 48 -3.31 -6.65 11.34
C LEU A 48 -1.84 -6.97 11.57
N GLN A 49 -1.51 -7.84 12.53
CA GLN A 49 -0.15 -8.29 12.77
C GLN A 49 0.39 -9.13 11.61
N LEU A 50 -0.38 -10.11 11.12
CA LEU A 50 -0.03 -10.86 9.91
C LEU A 50 0.18 -9.93 8.71
N PHE A 51 -0.74 -8.99 8.50
CA PHE A 51 -0.63 -8.00 7.45
C PHE A 51 0.62 -7.13 7.61
N SER A 52 0.97 -6.74 8.84
CA SER A 52 2.18 -5.97 9.11
C SER A 52 3.47 -6.74 8.81
N ILE A 53 3.51 -8.05 9.11
CA ILE A 53 4.63 -8.94 8.75
C ILE A 53 4.76 -9.03 7.23
N LEU A 54 3.65 -9.26 6.52
CA LEU A 54 3.65 -9.32 5.06
C LEU A 54 4.10 -8.00 4.44
N LEU A 55 3.66 -6.87 4.99
CA LEU A 55 4.00 -5.54 4.50
C LEU A 55 5.48 -5.20 4.76
N LEU A 56 6.05 -5.69 5.87
CA LEU A 56 7.49 -5.64 6.14
C LEU A 56 8.29 -6.47 5.15
N LEU A 57 7.91 -7.74 4.96
CA LEU A 57 8.58 -8.64 4.03
C LEU A 57 8.53 -8.09 2.60
N PHE A 58 7.39 -7.54 2.19
CA PHE A 58 7.22 -6.92 0.89
C PHE A 58 8.08 -5.65 0.74
N GLY A 59 8.11 -4.78 1.75
CA GLY A 59 8.97 -3.60 1.76
C GLY A 59 10.46 -3.95 1.69
N LEU A 60 10.90 -4.95 2.45
CA LEU A 60 12.27 -5.45 2.41
C LEU A 60 12.62 -6.08 1.06
N TRP A 61 11.68 -6.80 0.44
CA TRP A 61 11.87 -7.38 -0.88
C TRP A 61 12.06 -6.29 -1.94
N ILE A 62 11.26 -5.22 -1.89
CA ILE A 62 11.43 -4.04 -2.77
C ILE A 62 12.83 -3.43 -2.61
N LEU A 63 13.25 -3.19 -1.36
CA LEU A 63 14.58 -2.62 -1.08
C LEU A 63 15.71 -3.59 -1.50
N SER A 64 15.49 -4.91 -1.43
CA SER A 64 16.49 -5.90 -1.85
C SER A 64 16.75 -5.92 -3.35
N VAL A 65 15.95 -5.24 -4.17
CA VAL A 65 16.18 -5.12 -5.61
C VAL A 65 16.44 -3.68 -6.06
N GLU A 66 16.45 -2.73 -5.11
CA GLU A 66 16.74 -1.31 -5.35
C GLU A 66 18.11 -1.10 -6.01
N TYR A 67 19.13 -1.85 -5.62
CA TYR A 67 20.48 -1.72 -6.20
C TYR A 67 20.56 -2.11 -7.68
N ARG A 68 19.52 -2.77 -8.24
CA ARG A 68 19.41 -3.13 -9.66
C ARG A 68 18.60 -2.14 -10.47
N VAL A 69 18.12 -1.07 -9.83
CA VAL A 69 17.34 -0.05 -10.49
C VAL A 69 18.28 0.79 -11.34
N ASP A 70 18.24 0.53 -12.65
CA ASP A 70 19.01 1.28 -13.63
C ASP A 70 18.63 2.76 -13.54
N THR A 71 19.61 3.60 -13.22
CA THR A 71 19.42 5.00 -12.80
C THR A 71 19.00 5.92 -13.97
N ASN A 72 18.85 5.36 -15.17
CA ASN A 72 18.50 6.09 -16.39
C ASN A 72 17.04 6.57 -16.43
N ALA A 73 16.18 6.04 -15.56
CA ALA A 73 14.79 6.48 -15.42
C ALA A 73 14.60 7.27 -14.13
N GLY A 74 14.47 8.60 -14.21
CA GLY A 74 14.39 9.48 -13.03
C GLY A 74 13.23 9.19 -12.05
N TRP A 75 12.20 8.46 -12.49
CA TRP A 75 11.08 8.05 -11.65
C TRP A 75 11.35 6.74 -10.88
N ALA A 76 12.45 6.03 -11.17
CA ALA A 76 12.77 4.76 -10.56
C ALA A 76 13.13 4.88 -9.06
N VAL A 77 13.42 6.10 -8.59
CA VAL A 77 13.56 6.46 -7.16
C VAL A 77 12.26 6.34 -6.36
N LEU A 78 11.09 6.36 -7.01
CA LEU A 78 9.79 6.25 -6.34
C LEU A 78 9.57 4.88 -5.72
N ILE A 79 10.11 3.82 -6.33
CA ILE A 79 9.95 2.44 -5.87
C ILE A 79 10.61 2.21 -4.50
N PRO A 80 11.90 2.55 -4.29
CA PRO A 80 12.50 2.40 -2.97
C PRO A 80 11.88 3.31 -1.92
N ILE A 81 11.40 4.51 -2.28
CA ILE A 81 10.59 5.33 -1.36
C ILE A 81 9.36 4.54 -0.88
N VAL A 82 8.63 3.87 -1.79
CA VAL A 82 7.51 2.99 -1.41
C VAL A 82 7.98 1.80 -0.56
N GLY A 83 9.15 1.23 -0.85
CA GLY A 83 9.79 0.19 -0.03
C GLY A 83 10.01 0.65 1.41
N TYR A 84 10.69 1.78 1.61
CA TYR A 84 10.92 2.38 2.93
C TYR A 84 9.62 2.73 3.65
N LEU A 85 8.65 3.33 2.97
CA LEU A 85 7.34 3.65 3.55
C LEU A 85 6.58 2.39 3.98
N SER A 86 6.70 1.31 3.20
CA SER A 86 6.11 0.01 3.55
C SER A 86 6.76 -0.56 4.81
N VAL A 87 8.10 -0.61 4.86
CA VAL A 87 8.81 -1.07 6.06
C VAL A 87 8.42 -0.24 7.28
N LEU A 88 8.45 1.09 7.18
CA LEU A 88 8.07 1.99 8.27
C LEU A 88 6.63 1.74 8.74
N LYS A 89 5.68 1.62 7.81
CA LYS A 89 4.27 1.35 8.11
C LYS A 89 4.09 0.00 8.81
N GLY A 90 4.78 -1.03 8.34
CA GLY A 90 4.76 -2.36 8.96
C GLY A 90 5.34 -2.36 10.38
N MET A 91 6.46 -1.65 10.61
CA MET A 91 7.02 -1.47 11.95
C MET A 91 6.06 -0.72 12.88
N LEU A 92 5.43 0.36 12.40
CA LEU A 92 4.46 1.13 13.19
C LEU A 92 3.22 0.31 13.57
N LEU A 93 2.72 -0.52 12.65
CA LEU A 93 1.63 -1.46 12.91
C LEU A 93 1.97 -2.47 14.02
N MET A 94 3.23 -2.93 14.08
CA MET A 94 3.69 -3.87 15.11
C MET A 94 3.93 -3.20 16.46
N TRP A 95 4.66 -2.09 16.48
CA TRP A 95 5.09 -1.45 17.73
C TRP A 95 4.04 -0.56 18.37
N ALA A 96 3.18 0.08 17.59
CA ALA A 96 2.20 1.04 18.08
C ALA A 96 0.80 0.82 17.49
N PRO A 97 0.18 -0.37 17.67
CA PRO A 97 -1.11 -0.70 17.06
C PRO A 97 -2.23 0.27 17.50
N LYS A 98 -2.22 0.73 18.76
CA LYS A 98 -3.18 1.72 19.26
C LYS A 98 -3.05 3.08 18.57
N TRP A 99 -1.82 3.52 18.29
CA TRP A 99 -1.57 4.77 17.58
C TRP A 99 -2.06 4.68 16.13
N VAL A 100 -1.87 3.52 15.48
CA VAL A 100 -2.39 3.27 14.13
C VAL A 100 -3.92 3.22 14.12
N GLU A 101 -4.55 2.63 15.13
CA GLU A 101 -6.01 2.64 15.29
C GLU A 101 -6.55 4.08 15.42
N ASP A 102 -5.91 4.90 16.26
CA ASP A 102 -6.32 6.29 16.46
C ASP A 102 -6.08 7.15 15.21
N MET A 103 -4.99 6.92 14.47
CA MET A 103 -4.79 7.52 13.16
C MET A 103 -5.87 7.08 12.17
N ALA A 104 -6.15 5.78 12.07
CA ALA A 104 -7.19 5.27 11.17
C ALA A 104 -8.54 5.92 11.46
N LYS A 105 -8.94 6.06 12.73
CA LYS A 105 -10.17 6.78 13.11
C LYS A 105 -10.18 8.25 12.68
N ARG A 106 -9.02 8.92 12.70
CA ARG A 106 -8.89 10.33 12.27
C ARG A 106 -8.96 10.46 10.75
N PHE A 107 -8.25 9.62 10.01
CA PHE A 107 -8.19 9.65 8.54
C PHE A 107 -9.48 9.11 7.89
N TYR A 108 -10.09 8.08 8.46
CA TYR A 108 -11.35 7.50 7.99
C TYR A 108 -12.58 8.04 8.75
N LYS A 109 -12.54 9.33 9.15
CA LYS A 109 -13.63 9.96 9.91
C LYS A 109 -14.89 10.19 9.07
N THR A 110 -14.72 10.52 7.80
CA THR A 110 -15.81 10.85 6.86
C THR A 110 -15.72 9.99 5.61
N ASP A 111 -16.88 9.66 5.05
CA ASP A 111 -16.97 8.85 3.83
C ASP A 111 -16.32 9.56 2.64
N SER A 112 -16.39 10.90 2.60
CA SER A 112 -15.68 11.73 1.60
C SER A 112 -14.14 11.64 1.74
N GLY A 113 -13.63 11.55 2.98
CA GLY A 113 -12.19 11.36 3.22
C GLY A 113 -11.72 9.98 2.75
N VAL A 114 -12.52 8.94 3.00
CA VAL A 114 -12.26 7.58 2.50
C VAL A 114 -12.27 7.54 0.99
N MET A 115 -13.25 8.20 0.36
CA MET A 115 -13.35 8.30 -1.10
C MET A 115 -12.14 9.01 -1.69
N LEU A 116 -11.68 10.12 -1.09
CA LEU A 116 -10.47 10.83 -1.54
C LEU A 116 -9.23 9.94 -1.47
N ILE A 117 -9.04 9.22 -0.36
CA ILE A 117 -7.94 8.24 -0.21
C ILE A 117 -8.06 7.15 -1.26
N GLY A 118 -9.27 6.67 -1.54
CA GLY A 118 -9.55 5.71 -2.59
C GLY A 118 -9.15 6.22 -3.98
N VAL A 119 -9.54 7.45 -4.33
CA VAL A 119 -9.20 8.08 -5.61
C VAL A 119 -7.68 8.20 -5.75
N LEU A 120 -6.99 8.66 -4.71
CA LEU A 120 -5.53 8.77 -4.70
C LEU A 120 -4.86 7.41 -4.84
N ALA A 121 -5.35 6.38 -4.12
CA ALA A 121 -4.83 5.02 -4.21
C ALA A 121 -5.03 4.42 -5.60
N THR A 122 -6.21 4.59 -6.20
CA THR A 122 -6.50 4.14 -7.57
C THR A 122 -5.63 4.87 -8.59
N ALA A 123 -5.47 6.19 -8.47
CA ALA A 123 -4.62 6.99 -9.36
C ALA A 123 -3.15 6.56 -9.27
N LEU A 124 -2.64 6.33 -8.06
CA LEU A 124 -1.29 5.79 -7.84
C LEU A 124 -1.16 4.37 -8.39
N GLY A 125 -2.19 3.53 -8.25
CA GLY A 125 -2.19 2.17 -8.82
C GLY A 125 -2.07 2.17 -10.34
N ILE A 126 -2.82 3.05 -11.00
CA ILE A 126 -2.75 3.25 -12.47
C ILE A 126 -1.37 3.79 -12.87
N LEU A 127 -0.82 4.74 -12.10
CA LEU A 127 0.54 5.25 -12.32
C LEU A 127 1.57 4.12 -12.23
N PHE A 128 1.51 3.26 -11.22
CA PHE A 128 2.44 2.13 -11.08
C PHE A 128 2.30 1.10 -12.19
N TRP A 129 1.09 0.86 -12.70
CA TRP A 129 0.92 0.04 -13.90
C TRP A 129 1.53 0.69 -15.14
N TRP A 130 1.30 1.99 -15.35
CA TRP A 130 1.91 2.71 -16.46
C TRP A 130 3.45 2.67 -16.38
N LEU A 131 4.00 2.87 -15.19
CA LEU A 131 5.44 2.76 -14.92
C LEU A 131 5.95 1.34 -15.17
N ALA A 132 5.23 0.32 -14.71
CA ALA A 132 5.56 -1.08 -14.99
C ALA A 132 5.67 -1.30 -16.50
N PHE A 133 4.71 -0.81 -17.30
CA PHE A 133 4.72 -0.92 -18.77
C PHE A 133 5.80 -0.08 -19.45
N SER A 134 6.18 1.07 -18.90
CA SER A 134 7.20 1.96 -19.50
C SER A 134 8.65 1.46 -19.37
N VAL A 135 8.87 0.44 -18.53
CA VAL A 135 10.18 -0.20 -18.29
C VAL A 135 10.40 -1.43 -19.17
N TYR A 136 9.32 -1.95 -19.76
CA TYR A 136 9.40 -2.88 -20.87
C TYR A 136 9.74 -2.14 -22.16
#